data_AF-A0A533V5Q9-F1
#
_entry.id   AF-A0A533V5Q9-F1
#
_cell.length_a   1.000
_cell.length_b   1.000
_cell.length_c   1.000
_cell.angle_alpha   90.00
_cell.angle_beta   90.00
_cell.angle_gamma   90.00
#
_symmetry.space_group_name_H-M   'P 1'
#
loop_
_entity.id
_entity.type
_entity.pdbx_description
1 polymer ?
#
loop_
_entity_poly.entity_id
_entity_poly.type
_entity_poly.pdbx_seq_one_letter_code
_entity_poly.pdbx_strand_id
1 'polypeptide(L)'
;MNFQEIDSVKITILVDNITDRLLPSSSIVKRPPMVSRQKIAKSPIAEHGFSALLEISYFYGNKIKTNKFLFDTGVSKDGIIYNSDVLGITLQDIETIILSHG
;
A
#
# COMPACT_ATOMS: atom_id res chain seq x y z
N MET A 1 12.70 -7.00 -26.38
CA MET A 1 11.96 -5.96 -25.63
C MET A 1 12.97 -5.18 -24.81
N ASN A 2 12.92 -3.85 -24.84
CA ASN A 2 13.73 -3.01 -23.95
C ASN A 2 12.84 -2.63 -22.76
N PHE A 3 13.24 -2.98 -21.54
CA PHE A 3 12.50 -2.67 -20.32
C PHE A 3 13.10 -1.44 -19.65
N GLN A 4 12.23 -0.59 -19.10
CA GLN A 4 12.67 0.54 -18.29
C GLN A 4 13.26 0.02 -16.96
N GLU A 5 14.49 0.41 -16.65
CA GLU A 5 15.09 0.15 -15.34
C GLU A 5 14.37 0.99 -14.26
N ILE A 6 14.14 0.38 -13.10
CA ILE A 6 13.47 1.00 -11.95
C ILE A 6 14.46 1.27 -10.83
N ASP A 7 14.30 2.38 -10.13
CA ASP A 7 15.18 2.75 -9.02
C ASP A 7 14.68 2.19 -7.68
N SER A 8 13.36 2.16 -7.49
CA SER A 8 12.76 1.61 -6.28
C SER A 8 11.31 1.19 -6.47
N VAL A 9 10.88 0.28 -5.59
CA VAL A 9 9.48 -0.10 -5.43
C VAL A 9 9.12 0.05 -3.96
N LYS A 10 8.01 0.74 -3.71
CA LYS A 10 7.35 0.75 -2.40
C LYS A 10 6.06 -0.03 -2.49
N ILE A 11 5.95 -1.04 -1.64
CA ILE A 11 4.77 -1.91 -1.54
C ILE A 11 4.08 -1.59 -0.22
N THR A 12 2.80 -1.23 -0.30
CA THR A 12 1.96 -1.05 0.89
C THR A 12 0.83 -2.06 0.88
N ILE A 13 0.81 -2.95 1.87
CA ILE A 13 -0.29 -3.90 2.02
C ILE A 13 -1.50 -3.15 2.59
N LEU A 14 -2.56 -3.06 1.79
CA LEU A 14 -3.81 -2.42 2.17
C LEU A 14 -4.78 -3.43 2.79
N VAL A 15 -4.77 -4.68 2.33
CA VAL A 15 -5.60 -5.76 2.87
C VAL A 15 -4.77 -7.04 2.97
N ASP A 16 -4.91 -7.71 4.11
CA ASP A 16 -4.38 -9.04 4.38
C ASP A 16 -5.31 -9.72 5.41
N ASN A 17 -5.17 -11.04 5.53
CA ASN A 17 -5.95 -11.87 6.44
C ASN A 17 -5.68 -11.55 7.92
N ILE A 18 -4.56 -10.90 8.23
CA ILE A 18 -4.09 -10.64 9.60
C ILE A 18 -3.52 -9.22 9.69
N THR A 19 -3.72 -8.57 10.85
CA THR A 19 -3.00 -7.37 11.23
C THR A 19 -2.34 -7.57 12.60
N ASP A 20 -1.02 -7.40 12.68
CA ASP A 20 -0.27 -7.39 13.94
C ASP A 20 0.31 -5.99 14.18
N ARG A 21 -0.25 -5.30 15.18
CA ARG A 21 0.14 -3.94 15.57
C ARG A 21 1.23 -3.89 16.65
N LEU A 22 1.56 -5.03 17.25
CA LEU A 22 2.62 -5.13 18.25
C LEU A 22 3.99 -5.35 17.60
N LEU A 23 4.01 -5.86 16.37
CA LEU A 23 5.24 -6.06 15.63
C LEU A 23 5.90 -4.70 15.28
N PRO A 24 7.17 -4.47 15.68
CA PRO A 24 7.85 -3.20 15.41
C PRO A 24 8.22 -3.05 13.94
N SER A 25 8.51 -1.81 13.53
CA SER A 25 9.13 -1.53 12.23
C SER A 25 10.58 -2.02 12.17
N SER A 26 11.10 -2.23 10.96
CA SER A 26 12.52 -2.53 10.69
C SER A 26 13.10 -1.52 9.69
N SER A 27 14.35 -1.72 9.28
CA SER A 27 15.00 -0.88 8.25
C SER A 27 14.30 -0.94 6.88
N ILE A 28 13.63 -2.05 6.58
CA ILE A 28 12.99 -2.31 5.27
C ILE A 28 11.45 -2.34 5.34
N VAL A 29 10.86 -2.45 6.53
CA VAL A 29 9.40 -2.49 6.71
C VAL A 29 8.96 -1.42 7.70
N LYS A 30 8.06 -0.54 7.26
CA LYS A 30 7.41 0.46 8.10
C LYS A 30 6.01 -0.01 8.48
N ARG A 31 5.70 0.03 9.78
CA ARG A 31 4.39 -0.32 10.33
C ARG A 31 3.73 0.90 10.97
N PRO A 32 2.40 1.06 10.86
CA PRO A 32 1.69 2.16 11.50
C PRO A 32 1.88 2.11 13.02
N PRO A 33 2.18 3.23 13.69
CA PRO A 33 2.36 3.22 15.13
C PRO A 33 1.04 2.92 15.86
N MET A 34 1.12 2.32 17.05
CA MET A 34 -0.05 2.14 17.91
C MET A 34 -0.60 3.46 18.45
N VAL A 35 0.29 4.42 18.70
CA VAL A 35 -0.04 5.73 19.26
C VAL A 35 0.40 6.81 18.28
N SER A 36 -0.50 7.73 17.96
CA SER A 36 -0.22 8.90 17.14
C SER A 36 -0.87 10.12 17.78
N ARG A 37 -0.13 11.23 17.86
CA ARG A 37 -0.61 12.48 18.49
C ARG A 37 -1.24 12.26 19.89
N GLN A 38 -0.56 11.47 20.73
CA GLN A 38 -0.98 11.12 22.10
C GLN A 38 -2.33 10.37 22.19
N LYS A 39 -2.82 9.81 21.09
CA LYS A 39 -4.04 8.99 21.05
C LYS A 39 -3.74 7.63 20.45
N ILE A 40 -4.52 6.62 20.84
CA ILE A 40 -4.49 5.32 20.17
C ILE A 40 -4.91 5.54 18.71
N ALA A 41 -4.01 5.20 17.79
CA ALA A 41 -4.29 5.31 16.37
C ALA A 41 -5.29 4.23 15.96
N LYS A 42 -6.16 4.55 15.00
CA LYS A 42 -7.07 3.56 14.40
C LYS A 42 -6.27 2.38 13.84
N SER A 43 -6.81 1.18 13.99
CA SER A 43 -6.25 -0.02 13.36
C SER A 43 -6.78 -0.15 11.93
N PRO A 44 -5.96 -0.63 10.98
CA PRO A 44 -6.47 -1.27 9.78
C PRO A 44 -7.35 -2.47 10.16
N ILE A 45 -8.33 -2.78 9.30
CA ILE A 45 -9.15 -3.99 9.40
C ILE A 45 -8.44 -5.09 8.60
N ALA A 46 -8.29 -6.26 9.23
CA ALA A 46 -7.92 -7.48 8.55
C ALA A 46 -9.18 -8.16 8.00
N GLU A 47 -9.10 -8.70 6.79
CA GLU A 47 -10.19 -9.43 6.16
C GLU A 47 -9.65 -10.54 5.27
N HIS A 48 -10.48 -11.53 4.96
CA HIS A 48 -10.06 -12.57 4.02
C HIS A 48 -9.84 -11.96 2.64
N GLY A 49 -8.62 -12.00 2.13
CA GLY A 49 -8.29 -11.43 0.82
C GLY A 49 -6.94 -10.75 0.83
N PHE A 50 -6.62 -10.11 -0.30
CA PHE A 50 -5.36 -9.42 -0.50
C PHE A 50 -5.58 -8.14 -1.29
N SER A 51 -4.83 -7.10 -0.92
CA SER A 51 -4.66 -5.91 -1.76
C SER A 51 -3.36 -5.21 -1.41
N ALA A 52 -2.62 -4.80 -2.43
CA ALA A 52 -1.38 -4.06 -2.27
C ALA A 52 -1.33 -2.85 -3.21
N LEU A 53 -0.88 -1.71 -2.68
CA LEU A 53 -0.52 -0.55 -3.46
C LEU A 53 0.96 -0.63 -3.84
N LEU A 54 1.25 -0.57 -5.13
CA LEU A 54 2.60 -0.56 -5.69
C LEU A 54 2.92 0.84 -6.18
N GLU A 55 3.97 1.43 -5.63
CA GLU A 55 4.53 2.71 -6.09
C GLU A 55 5.92 2.43 -6.69
N ILE A 56 6.03 2.53 -8.01
CA ILE A 56 7.25 2.23 -8.76
C ILE A 56 7.89 3.54 -9.19
N SER A 57 9.08 3.83 -8.68
CA SER A 57 9.81 5.05 -9.00
C SER A 57 11.01 4.78 -9.89
N TYR A 58 11.19 5.62 -10.91
CA TYR A 58 12.30 5.53 -11.87
C TYR A 58 12.71 6.91 -12.40
N PHE A 59 13.97 7.06 -12.84
CA PHE A 59 14.43 8.25 -13.53
C PHE A 59 13.98 8.27 -15.00
N TYR A 60 13.37 9.38 -15.41
CA TYR A 60 13.10 9.72 -16.79
C TYR A 60 13.87 11.00 -17.15
N GLY A 61 15.07 10.82 -17.72
CA GLY A 61 16.07 11.88 -17.80
C GLY A 61 16.50 12.30 -16.39
N ASN A 62 16.42 13.60 -16.07
CA ASN A 62 16.83 14.13 -14.77
C ASN A 62 15.67 14.26 -13.76
N LYS A 63 14.52 13.63 -14.04
CA LYS A 63 13.31 13.70 -13.19
C LYS A 63 12.92 12.33 -12.69
N ILE A 64 12.56 12.23 -11.41
CA ILE A 64 11.94 11.03 -10.86
C ILE A 64 10.46 11.02 -11.27
N LYS A 65 10.03 9.92 -11.87
CA LYS A 65 8.62 9.59 -12.07
C LYS A 65 8.24 8.47 -11.13
N THR A 66 6.99 8.49 -10.65
CA THR A 66 6.42 7.42 -9.84
C THR A 66 5.10 7.02 -10.46
N ASN A 67 4.96 5.73 -10.79
CA ASN A 67 3.68 5.17 -11.18
C ASN A 67 3.04 4.43 -10.02
N LYS A 68 1.71 4.49 -9.92
CA LYS A 68 0.95 3.85 -8.83
C LYS A 68 -0.05 2.84 -9.38
N PHE A 69 0.05 1.61 -8.87
CA PHE A 69 -0.80 0.48 -9.26
C PHE A 69 -1.47 -0.12 -8.04
N LEU A 70 -2.74 -0.48 -8.16
CA LEU A 70 -3.44 -1.27 -7.14
C LEU A 70 -3.49 -2.72 -7.60
N PHE A 71 -2.93 -3.63 -6.80
CA PHE A 71 -2.95 -5.05 -7.06
C PHE A 71 -3.97 -5.71 -6.13
N ASP A 72 -5.01 -6.32 -6.71
CA ASP A 72 -6.21 -6.82 -6.05
C ASP A 72 -6.94 -5.79 -5.18
N THR A 73 -8.16 -6.11 -4.75
CA THR A 73 -9.05 -5.15 -4.06
C THR A 73 -9.66 -5.70 -2.77
N GLY A 74 -9.18 -6.83 -2.27
CA GLY A 74 -9.83 -7.52 -1.15
C GLY A 74 -11.22 -8.05 -1.52
N VAL A 75 -12.01 -8.40 -0.50
CA VAL A 75 -13.35 -9.00 -0.68
C VAL A 75 -14.46 -8.04 -0.31
N SER A 76 -14.19 -7.06 0.55
CA SER A 76 -15.22 -6.12 0.99
C SER A 76 -15.26 -4.88 0.09
N LYS A 77 -16.44 -4.27 0.01
CA LYS A 77 -16.65 -3.04 -0.75
C LYS A 77 -15.77 -1.88 -0.25
N ASP A 78 -15.60 -1.76 1.06
CA ASP A 78 -15.03 -0.57 1.70
C ASP A 78 -13.68 -0.83 2.41
N GLY A 79 -13.18 -2.07 2.41
CA GLY A 79 -11.97 -2.47 3.16
C GLY A 79 -10.73 -1.68 2.76
N ILE A 80 -10.44 -1.59 1.46
CA ILE A 80 -9.28 -0.83 0.95
C ILE A 80 -9.44 0.68 1.22
N ILE A 81 -10.65 1.21 1.20
CA ILE A 81 -10.93 2.64 1.43
C ILE A 81 -10.65 2.97 2.89
N TYR A 82 -11.24 2.20 3.80
CA TYR A 82 -11.03 2.37 5.24
C TYR A 82 -9.54 2.23 5.61
N ASN A 83 -8.86 1.19 5.12
CA ASN A 83 -7.45 0.97 5.44
C ASN A 83 -6.56 2.08 4.86
N SER A 84 -6.86 2.58 3.66
CA SER A 84 -6.13 3.72 3.07
C SER A 84 -6.29 4.99 3.90
N ASP A 85 -7.50 5.28 4.40
CA ASP A 85 -7.75 6.41 5.30
C ASP A 85 -6.98 6.28 6.63
N VAL A 86 -6.95 5.07 7.21
CA VAL A 86 -6.18 4.81 8.44
C VAL A 86 -4.67 5.01 8.22
N LEU A 87 -4.17 4.64 7.04
CA LEU A 87 -2.76 4.76 6.67
C LEU A 87 -2.37 6.13 6.12
N GLY A 88 -3.35 7.01 5.85
CA GLY A 88 -3.13 8.31 5.24
C GLY A 88 -2.67 8.22 3.77
N ILE A 89 -3.15 7.21 3.05
CA ILE A 89 -2.80 6.92 1.66
C ILE A 89 -3.90 7.44 0.73
N THR A 90 -3.49 8.19 -0.30
CA THR A 90 -4.38 8.55 -1.41
C THR A 90 -4.41 7.46 -2.47
N LEU A 91 -5.62 7.18 -2.95
CA LEU A 91 -5.92 6.26 -4.04
C LEU A 91 -6.30 7.02 -5.34
N GLN A 92 -6.27 8.36 -5.34
CA GLN A 92 -6.78 9.18 -6.46
C GLN A 92 -5.87 9.14 -7.70
N ASP A 93 -4.59 8.85 -7.50
CA ASP A 93 -3.53 8.83 -8.51
C ASP A 93 -3.14 7.41 -8.95
N ILE A 94 -4.00 6.41 -8.68
CA ILE A 94 -3.82 5.05 -9.22
C ILE A 94 -4.04 5.08 -10.72
N GLU A 95 -3.06 4.58 -11.47
CA GLU A 95 -3.11 4.53 -12.93
C GLU A 95 -3.77 3.26 -13.45
N THR A 96 -3.65 2.15 -12.71
CA THR A 96 -4.16 0.85 -13.14
C THR A 96 -4.45 -0.04 -11.94
N ILE A 97 -5.55 -0.80 -12.04
CA ILE A 97 -5.91 -1.87 -11.12
C ILE A 97 -5.61 -3.20 -11.80
N ILE A 98 -4.87 -4.06 -11.12
CA ILE A 98 -4.46 -5.38 -11.58
C ILE A 98 -5.20 -6.41 -10.74
N LEU A 99 -5.99 -7.27 -11.38
CA LEU A 99 -6.64 -8.40 -10.71
C LEU A 99 -5.82 -9.65 -10.98
N SER A 100 -5.38 -10.31 -9.92
CA SER A 100 -4.55 -11.51 -10.01
C SER A 100 -5.32 -12.70 -10.56
N HIS A 101 -6.59 -12.84 -10.17
CA HIS A 101 -7.53 -13.87 -10.61
C HIS A 101 -8.98 -13.43 -10.35
N GLY A 102 -9.94 -14.27 -10.78
CA GLY A 102 -11.38 -14.10 -10.54
C GLY A 102 -12.06 -15.44 -10.31
#